data_AF-A0A087VU10-F1
#
_entry.id   AF-A0A087VU10-F1
#
_cell.length_a   1.000
_cell.length_b   1.000
_cell.length_c   1.000
_cell.angle_alpha   90.00
_cell.angle_beta   90.00
_cell.angle_gamma   90.00
#
_symmetry.space_group_name_H-M   'P 1'
#
loop_
_entity.id
_entity.type
_entity.pdbx_description
1 polymer ?
#
loop_
_entity_poly.entity_id
_entity_poly.type
_entity_poly.pdbx_seq_one_letter_code
_entity_poly.pdbx_strand_id
1 'polypeptide(L)'
;MNEEVEELFCQERDNPRIWLRVASERLSILRYVFLVQIEDGIPDAEQRACLEYADAVLIGWPDEDSDQVHDLNEEELNEVRRQITVMEDHVPTFRNQEQDGKIADLAASLVIITQCVAQVRRAYQPEFPLPTFAEIRRVVQEEWDADMERIGSDRVSPSAEQLKEEVIAEREENASLVRQENGESAGDGHGAGDAR
;
A
#
# COMPACT_ATOMS: atom_id res chain seq x y z
N MET A 1 4.98 12.78 29.87
CA MET A 1 4.20 13.92 29.33
C MET A 1 5.21 14.80 28.64
N ASN A 2 5.10 14.93 27.32
CA ASN A 2 6.08 15.65 26.52
C ASN A 2 5.96 17.16 26.81
N GLU A 3 6.84 17.69 27.66
CA GLU A 3 6.83 19.09 28.10
C GLU A 3 6.91 20.06 26.91
N GLU A 4 7.62 19.66 25.84
CA GLU A 4 7.75 20.45 24.60
C GLU A 4 6.40 20.59 23.87
N VAL A 5 5.58 19.53 23.85
CA VAL A 5 4.25 19.58 23.23
C VAL A 5 3.34 20.52 23.99
N GLU A 6 3.33 20.47 25.33
CA GLU A 6 2.54 21.39 26.15
C GLU A 6 2.94 22.85 25.97
N GLU A 7 4.24 23.14 25.81
CA GLU A 7 4.70 24.49 25.48
C GLU A 7 4.19 24.97 24.12
N LEU A 8 4.20 24.11 23.10
CA LEU A 8 3.65 24.43 21.77
C LEU A 8 2.14 24.71 21.83
N PHE A 9 1.37 23.96 22.63
CA PHE A 9 -0.05 24.25 22.88
C PHE A 9 -0.29 25.60 23.55
N CYS A 10 0.62 26.04 24.43
CA CYS A 10 0.54 27.36 25.02
C CYS A 10 0.89 28.47 24.03
N GLN A 11 1.86 28.24 23.14
CA GLN A 11 2.29 29.21 22.12
C GLN A 11 1.22 29.39 21.02
N GLU A 12 0.61 28.30 20.58
CA GLU A 12 -0.37 28.29 19.48
C GLU A 12 -1.82 28.42 19.95
N ARG A 13 -2.05 28.93 21.17
CA ARG A 13 -3.39 29.04 21.76
C ARG A 13 -4.36 29.87 20.89
N ASP A 14 -3.83 30.88 20.20
CA ASP A 14 -4.63 31.78 19.37
C ASP A 14 -4.80 31.24 17.93
N ASN A 15 -4.20 30.10 17.59
CA ASN A 15 -4.35 29.40 16.31
C ASN A 15 -4.58 27.89 16.48
N PRO A 16 -5.74 27.47 17.03
CA PRO A 16 -5.99 26.05 17.32
C PRO A 16 -5.98 25.18 16.06
N ARG A 17 -6.35 25.71 14.89
CA ARG A 17 -6.45 24.92 13.65
C ARG A 17 -5.09 24.42 13.13
N ILE A 18 -3.97 24.97 13.62
CA ILE A 18 -2.61 24.50 13.28
C ILE A 18 -2.42 22.99 13.52
N TRP A 19 -3.15 22.43 14.50
CA TRP A 19 -3.04 21.02 14.86
C TRP A 19 -3.53 20.08 13.76
N LEU A 20 -4.37 20.55 12.82
CA LEU A 20 -4.70 19.79 11.60
C LEU A 20 -3.45 19.57 10.74
N ARG A 21 -2.69 20.64 10.49
CA ARG A 21 -1.47 20.56 9.68
C ARG A 21 -0.44 19.68 10.37
N VAL A 22 -0.17 19.92 11.66
CA VAL A 22 0.80 19.13 12.45
C VAL A 22 0.48 17.63 12.38
N ALA A 23 -0.79 17.24 12.59
CA ALA A 23 -1.19 15.84 12.55
C ALA A 23 -1.00 15.22 11.15
N SER A 24 -1.42 15.92 10.10
CA SER A 24 -1.32 15.43 8.72
C SER A 24 0.13 15.30 8.24
N GLU A 25 0.97 16.28 8.53
CA GLU A 25 2.38 16.28 8.14
C GLU A 25 3.14 15.17 8.87
N ARG A 26 2.88 15.00 10.18
CA ARG A 26 3.50 13.93 10.96
C ARG A 26 3.13 12.56 10.40
N LEU A 27 1.84 12.30 10.18
CA LEU A 27 1.40 11.02 9.63
C LEU A 27 1.96 10.78 8.22
N SER A 28 1.98 11.81 7.37
CA SER A 28 2.49 11.70 6.00
C SER A 28 3.97 11.27 5.98
N ILE A 29 4.79 11.83 6.87
CA ILE A 29 6.21 11.47 6.99
C ILE A 29 6.37 10.03 7.48
N LEU A 30 5.67 9.65 8.56
CA LEU A 30 5.82 8.32 9.15
C LEU A 30 5.29 7.21 8.25
N ARG A 31 4.18 7.49 7.55
CA ARG A 31 3.65 6.62 6.48
C ARG A 31 4.68 6.43 5.37
N TYR A 32 5.33 7.51 4.91
CA TYR A 32 6.37 7.41 3.89
C TYR A 32 7.56 6.56 4.36
N VAL A 33 8.01 6.77 5.59
CA VAL A 33 9.09 5.94 6.18
C VAL A 33 8.67 4.47 6.20
N PHE A 34 7.46 4.15 6.66
CA PHE A 34 6.96 2.77 6.69
C PHE A 34 6.87 2.14 5.29
N LEU A 35 6.39 2.90 4.30
CA LEU A 35 6.30 2.44 2.91
C LEU A 35 7.67 1.99 2.38
N VAL A 36 8.71 2.78 2.61
CA VAL A 36 10.09 2.43 2.18
C VAL A 36 10.58 1.16 2.87
N GLN A 37 10.21 0.92 4.13
CA GLN A 37 10.64 -0.27 4.87
C GLN A 37 10.02 -1.58 4.34
N ILE A 38 8.90 -1.52 3.64
CA ILE A 38 8.21 -2.69 3.09
C ILE A 38 8.36 -2.82 1.56
N GLU A 39 9.09 -1.89 0.91
CA GLU A 39 9.22 -1.81 -0.55
C GLU A 39 10.02 -2.96 -1.17
N ASP A 40 10.99 -3.51 -0.43
CA ASP A 40 11.89 -4.57 -0.92
C ASP A 40 11.22 -5.97 -0.98
N GLY A 41 9.92 -6.08 -0.62
CA GLY A 41 9.17 -7.32 -0.61
C GLY A 41 7.71 -7.17 -1.03
N ILE A 42 6.98 -8.28 -1.12
CA ILE A 42 5.52 -8.24 -1.22
C ILE A 42 5.00 -8.01 0.20
N PRO A 43 4.33 -6.88 0.49
CA PRO A 43 3.81 -6.63 1.82
C PRO A 43 2.73 -7.65 2.16
N ASP A 44 2.69 -8.09 3.41
CA ASP A 44 1.60 -8.93 3.90
C ASP A 44 0.29 -8.13 4.06
N ALA A 45 -0.81 -8.84 4.32
CA ALA A 45 -2.13 -8.22 4.48
C ALA A 45 -2.17 -7.19 5.62
N GLU A 46 -1.43 -7.39 6.72
CA GLU A 46 -1.43 -6.47 7.86
C GLU A 46 -0.66 -5.19 7.52
N GLN A 47 0.51 -5.33 6.88
CA GLN A 47 1.32 -4.20 6.40
C GLN A 47 0.54 -3.37 5.38
N ARG A 48 -0.15 -4.03 4.45
CA ARG A 48 -1.04 -3.37 3.49
C ARG A 48 -2.19 -2.65 4.17
N ALA A 49 -2.87 -3.29 5.12
CA ALA A 49 -3.95 -2.67 5.89
C ALA A 49 -3.48 -1.42 6.65
N CYS A 50 -2.26 -1.45 7.18
CA CYS A 50 -1.69 -0.31 7.90
C CYS A 50 -1.50 0.92 6.97
N LEU A 51 -0.95 0.71 5.77
CA LEU A 51 -0.81 1.77 4.77
C LEU A 51 -2.15 2.28 4.28
N GLU A 52 -3.08 1.38 3.94
CA GLU A 52 -4.41 1.76 3.46
C GLU A 52 -5.19 2.53 4.53
N TYR A 53 -4.99 2.22 5.81
CA TYR A 53 -5.60 2.97 6.90
C TYR A 53 -5.03 4.39 7.01
N ALA A 54 -3.71 4.55 6.92
CA ALA A 54 -3.08 5.86 6.89
C ALA A 54 -3.57 6.69 5.69
N ASP A 55 -3.69 6.07 4.51
CA ASP A 55 -4.23 6.70 3.31
C ASP A 55 -5.68 7.13 3.45
N ALA A 56 -6.53 6.25 4.00
CA ALA A 56 -7.94 6.56 4.24
C ALA A 56 -8.12 7.71 5.24
N VAL A 57 -7.20 7.88 6.20
CA VAL A 57 -7.22 9.01 7.14
C VAL A 57 -6.70 10.30 6.51
N LEU A 58 -5.75 10.23 5.57
CA LEU A 58 -5.17 11.40 4.90
C LEU A 58 -5.96 11.86 3.66
N ILE A 59 -6.80 11.00 3.07
CA ILE A 59 -7.51 11.32 1.84
C ILE A 59 -8.44 12.53 2.01
N GLY A 60 -8.32 13.51 1.11
CA GLY A 60 -9.13 14.73 1.14
C GLY A 60 -8.96 15.55 2.43
N TRP A 61 -7.76 15.51 3.04
CA TRP A 61 -7.46 16.34 4.21
C TRP A 61 -7.76 17.82 3.92
N PRO A 62 -8.45 18.54 4.81
CA PRO A 62 -8.87 19.91 4.56
C PRO A 62 -7.73 20.90 4.79
N ASP A 63 -7.80 22.04 4.11
CA ASP A 63 -7.02 23.23 4.48
C ASP A 63 -7.54 23.82 5.81
N GLU A 64 -6.65 24.42 6.60
CA GLU A 64 -6.97 24.97 7.93
C GLU A 64 -8.08 26.03 7.89
N ASP A 65 -8.18 26.79 6.80
CA ASP A 65 -9.14 27.87 6.58
C ASP A 65 -10.41 27.43 5.84
N SER A 66 -10.57 26.14 5.56
CA SER A 66 -11.75 25.60 4.88
C SER A 66 -13.03 25.73 5.73
N ASP A 67 -14.15 26.01 5.06
CA ASP A 67 -15.50 26.05 5.66
C ASP A 67 -15.93 24.68 6.23
N GLN A 68 -15.27 23.60 5.82
CA GLN A 68 -15.53 22.25 6.32
C GLN A 68 -14.84 21.97 7.66
N VAL A 69 -14.00 22.89 8.15
CA VAL A 69 -13.28 22.77 9.42
C VAL A 69 -14.04 23.48 10.53
N HIS A 70 -14.44 22.70 11.52
CA HIS A 70 -15.18 23.15 12.70
C HIS A 70 -14.23 23.82 13.71
N ASP A 71 -14.68 24.92 14.34
CA ASP A 71 -13.95 25.55 15.45
C ASP A 71 -14.22 24.80 16.75
N LEU A 72 -13.14 24.43 17.44
CA LEU A 72 -13.23 23.61 18.65
C LEU A 72 -13.47 24.45 19.90
N ASN A 73 -14.26 23.91 20.82
CA ASN A 73 -14.33 24.41 22.19
C ASN A 73 -13.12 23.91 23.02
N GLU A 74 -13.02 24.37 24.27
CA GLU A 74 -11.87 24.03 25.14
C GLU A 74 -11.77 22.54 25.48
N GLU A 75 -12.89 21.83 25.62
CA GLU A 75 -12.92 20.39 25.88
C GLU A 75 -12.43 19.59 24.66
N GLU A 76 -12.95 19.93 23.47
CA GLU A 76 -12.52 19.33 22.20
C GLU A 76 -11.04 19.60 21.92
N LEU A 77 -10.55 20.80 22.21
CA LEU A 77 -9.15 21.15 22.04
C LEU A 77 -8.24 20.40 23.02
N ASN A 78 -8.70 20.14 24.25
CA ASN A 78 -7.97 19.30 25.21
C ASN A 78 -7.89 17.83 24.74
N GLU A 79 -8.91 17.33 24.05
CA GLU A 79 -8.84 16.00 23.44
C GLU A 79 -7.87 15.99 22.26
N VAL A 80 -7.89 17.00 21.38
CA VAL A 80 -6.87 17.16 20.33
C VAL A 80 -5.47 17.19 20.92
N ARG A 81 -5.27 17.93 22.02
CA ARG A 81 -4.00 17.95 22.74
C ARG A 81 -3.57 16.57 23.18
N ARG A 82 -4.46 15.83 23.82
CA ARG A 82 -4.18 14.45 24.26
C ARG A 82 -3.74 13.57 23.08
N GLN A 83 -4.42 13.68 21.94
CA GLN A 83 -4.11 12.91 20.74
C GLN A 83 -2.76 13.28 20.13
N ILE A 84 -2.44 14.58 20.04
CA ILE A 84 -1.13 15.05 19.57
C ILE A 84 -0.01 14.57 20.50
N THR A 85 -0.21 14.64 21.82
CA THR A 85 0.78 14.16 22.79
C THR A 85 1.02 12.66 22.64
N VAL A 86 -0.04 11.85 22.52
CA VAL A 86 0.12 10.39 22.30
C VAL A 86 0.82 10.10 20.97
N MET A 87 0.46 10.81 19.90
CA MET A 87 1.10 10.69 18.59
C MET A 87 2.61 10.96 18.69
N GLU A 88 3.00 12.09 19.28
CA GLU A 88 4.40 12.51 19.43
C GLU A 88 5.19 11.58 20.37
N ASP A 89 4.58 11.09 21.46
CA ASP A 89 5.19 10.12 22.37
C ASP A 89 5.52 8.79 21.67
N HIS A 90 4.80 8.44 20.59
CA HIS A 90 5.07 7.25 19.78
C HIS A 90 6.18 7.44 18.73
N VAL A 91 6.54 8.68 18.36
CA VAL A 91 7.55 8.96 17.31
C VAL A 91 8.94 8.41 17.67
N PRO A 92 9.47 8.54 18.90
CA PRO A 92 10.76 7.94 19.27
C PRO A 92 10.76 6.41 19.18
N THR A 93 9.67 5.76 19.62
CA THR A 93 9.51 4.30 19.53
C THR A 93 9.47 3.85 18.07
N PHE A 94 8.69 4.55 17.22
CA PHE A 94 8.63 4.31 15.78
C PHE A 94 10.02 4.40 15.14
N ARG A 95 10.78 5.46 15.46
CA ARG A 95 12.16 5.64 14.95
C ARG A 95 13.08 4.50 15.38
N ASN A 96 13.03 4.07 16.63
CA ASN A 96 13.88 2.98 17.10
C ASN A 96 13.52 1.64 16.43
N GLN A 97 12.22 1.39 16.19
CA GLN A 97 11.76 0.19 15.48
C GLN A 97 12.20 0.17 14.02
N GLU A 98 12.22 1.33 13.36
CA GLU A 98 12.75 1.49 12.01
C GLU A 98 14.24 1.15 11.95
N GLN A 99 15.04 1.72 12.86
CA GLN A 99 16.49 1.44 12.93
C GLN A 99 16.81 -0.03 13.22
N ASP A 100 15.97 -0.68 14.03
CA ASP A 100 16.11 -2.10 14.38
C ASP A 100 15.56 -3.05 13.30
N GLY A 101 14.93 -2.53 12.23
CA GLY A 101 14.28 -3.35 11.20
C GLY A 101 13.06 -4.14 11.69
N LYS A 102 12.40 -3.68 12.76
CA LYS A 102 11.24 -4.35 13.39
C LYS A 102 9.95 -3.99 12.69
N ILE A 103 9.74 -4.49 11.48
CA ILE A 103 8.61 -4.11 10.60
C ILE A 103 7.24 -4.32 11.25
N ALA A 104 7.02 -5.45 11.93
CA ALA A 104 5.74 -5.73 12.59
C ALA A 104 5.44 -4.73 13.72
N ASP A 105 6.44 -4.38 14.52
CA ASP A 105 6.30 -3.39 15.59
C ASP A 105 6.12 -1.97 15.01
N LEU A 106 6.81 -1.68 13.91
CA LEU A 106 6.69 -0.42 13.18
C LEU A 106 5.27 -0.23 12.62
N ALA A 107 4.68 -1.29 12.06
CA ALA A 107 3.30 -1.30 11.60
C ALA A 107 2.32 -1.02 12.75
N ALA A 108 2.52 -1.67 13.91
CA ALA A 108 1.68 -1.46 15.09
C ALA A 108 1.76 0.01 15.60
N SER A 109 2.96 0.58 15.63
CA SER A 109 3.14 2.00 15.97
C SER A 109 2.46 2.93 14.97
N LEU A 110 2.55 2.64 13.66
CA LEU A 110 1.89 3.44 12.63
C LEU A 110 0.36 3.42 12.80
N VAL A 111 -0.23 2.27 13.14
CA VAL A 111 -1.67 2.17 13.43
C VAL A 111 -2.07 3.09 14.58
N ILE A 112 -1.31 3.10 15.69
CA ILE A 112 -1.60 3.96 16.85
C ILE A 112 -1.52 5.44 16.46
N ILE A 113 -0.48 5.83 15.73
CA ILE A 113 -0.29 7.21 15.28
C ILE A 113 -1.42 7.62 14.33
N THR A 114 -1.79 6.74 13.40
CA THR A 114 -2.92 6.96 12.47
C THR A 114 -4.24 7.11 13.23
N GLN A 115 -4.48 6.33 14.29
CA GLN A 115 -5.66 6.49 15.14
C GLN A 115 -5.68 7.86 15.82
N CYS A 116 -4.55 8.34 16.34
CA CYS A 116 -4.47 9.68 16.94
C CYS A 116 -4.85 10.76 15.93
N VAL A 117 -4.30 10.67 14.71
CA VAL A 117 -4.58 11.62 13.61
C VAL A 117 -6.04 11.53 13.16
N ALA A 118 -6.62 10.34 13.12
CA ALA A 118 -8.04 10.16 12.82
C ALA A 118 -8.94 10.82 13.89
N GLN A 119 -8.55 10.78 15.17
CA GLN A 119 -9.28 11.47 16.23
C GLN A 119 -9.15 13.00 16.13
N VAL A 120 -7.95 13.51 15.79
CA VAL A 120 -7.75 14.94 15.49
C VAL A 120 -8.66 15.36 14.33
N ARG A 121 -8.67 14.60 13.22
CA ARG A 121 -9.54 14.90 12.08
C ARG A 121 -11.01 14.84 12.44
N ARG A 122 -11.43 13.86 13.24
CA ARG A 122 -12.83 13.73 13.70
C ARG A 122 -13.29 14.92 14.52
N ALA A 123 -12.41 15.52 15.33
CA ALA A 123 -12.74 16.73 16.08
C ALA A 123 -13.05 17.91 15.14
N TYR A 124 -12.20 18.13 14.14
CA TYR A 124 -12.33 19.24 13.20
C TYR A 124 -13.32 18.99 12.04
N GLN A 125 -13.58 17.74 11.69
CA GLN A 125 -14.48 17.33 10.60
C GLN A 125 -15.35 16.15 11.05
N PRO A 126 -16.31 16.35 11.96
CA PRO A 126 -17.14 15.27 12.52
C PRO A 126 -17.98 14.54 11.47
N GLU A 127 -18.36 15.24 10.39
CA GLU A 127 -19.16 14.70 9.30
C GLU A 127 -18.33 13.92 8.25
N PHE A 128 -16.99 14.00 8.30
CA PHE A 128 -16.16 13.25 7.36
C PHE A 128 -16.11 11.77 7.75
N PRO A 129 -16.47 10.83 6.86
CA PRO A 129 -16.48 9.42 7.18
C PRO A 129 -15.05 8.89 7.34
N LEU A 130 -14.70 8.49 8.56
CA LEU A 130 -13.40 7.88 8.85
C LEU A 130 -13.57 6.41 9.22
N PRO A 131 -12.90 5.50 8.49
CA PRO A 131 -12.91 4.09 8.85
C PRO A 131 -12.06 3.87 10.12
N THR A 132 -12.28 2.75 10.76
CA THR A 132 -11.40 2.19 11.79
C THR A 132 -10.37 1.26 11.16
N PHE A 133 -9.25 1.04 11.85
CA PHE A 133 -8.27 0.06 11.41
C PHE A 133 -8.88 -1.35 11.27
N ALA A 134 -9.79 -1.74 12.15
CA ALA A 134 -10.44 -3.04 12.09
C ALA A 134 -11.29 -3.22 10.82
N GLU A 135 -11.96 -2.16 10.36
CA GLU A 135 -12.73 -2.17 9.11
C GLU A 135 -11.82 -2.31 7.89
N ILE A 136 -10.73 -1.53 7.83
CA ILE A 136 -9.74 -1.62 6.74
C ILE A 136 -9.08 -3.00 6.73
N ARG A 137 -8.58 -3.46 7.88
CA ARG A 137 -7.92 -4.76 7.99
C ARG A 137 -8.81 -5.91 7.53
N ARG A 138 -10.10 -5.86 7.86
CA ARG A 138 -11.06 -6.88 7.41
C ARG A 138 -11.16 -6.91 5.89
N VAL A 139 -11.36 -5.75 5.25
CA VAL A 139 -11.48 -5.66 3.79
C VAL A 139 -10.18 -6.10 3.11
N VAL A 140 -9.04 -5.63 3.60
CA VAL A 140 -7.73 -6.00 3.04
C VAL A 140 -7.47 -7.49 3.18
N GLN A 141 -7.82 -8.10 4.32
CA GLN A 141 -7.68 -9.54 4.51
C GLN A 141 -8.57 -10.34 3.56
N GLU A 142 -9.83 -9.92 3.36
CA GLU A 142 -10.76 -10.56 2.43
C GLU A 142 -10.23 -10.52 0.98
N GLU A 143 -9.70 -9.37 0.55
CA GLU A 143 -9.08 -9.23 -0.77
C GLU A 143 -7.80 -10.08 -0.90
N TRP A 144 -6.97 -10.10 0.15
CA TRP A 144 -5.77 -10.92 0.18
C TRP A 144 -6.08 -12.41 0.07
N ASP A 145 -7.07 -12.91 0.83
CA ASP A 145 -7.46 -14.31 0.80
C ASP A 145 -8.00 -14.69 -0.58
N ALA A 146 -8.85 -13.84 -1.18
CA ALA A 146 -9.36 -14.04 -2.54
C ALA A 146 -8.24 -14.06 -3.60
N ASP A 147 -7.26 -13.18 -3.47
CA ASP A 147 -6.09 -13.14 -4.36
C ASP A 147 -5.23 -14.41 -4.22
N MET A 148 -5.00 -14.87 -2.98
CA MET A 148 -4.25 -16.10 -2.72
C MET A 148 -4.98 -17.36 -3.19
N GLU A 149 -6.32 -17.40 -3.10
CA GLU A 149 -7.15 -18.47 -3.66
C GLU A 149 -7.07 -18.53 -5.20
N ARG A 150 -7.07 -17.36 -5.86
CA ARG A 150 -6.90 -17.27 -7.32
C ARG A 150 -5.54 -17.80 -7.76
N ILE A 151 -4.47 -17.43 -7.06
CA ILE A 151 -3.12 -17.92 -7.38
C ILE A 151 -2.98 -19.41 -7.07
N GLY A 152 -3.62 -19.90 -5.99
CA GLY A 152 -3.59 -21.31 -5.61
C GLY A 152 -4.33 -22.23 -6.58
N SER A 153 -5.40 -21.73 -7.21
CA SER A 153 -6.20 -22.48 -8.20
C SER A 153 -5.59 -22.49 -9.60
N ASP A 154 -4.80 -21.47 -9.97
CA ASP A 154 -4.04 -21.42 -11.24
C ASP A 154 -2.70 -22.18 -11.20
N ARG A 155 -2.27 -22.70 -10.04
CA ARG A 155 -1.10 -23.59 -9.94
C ARG A 155 -1.44 -25.06 -10.19
N VAL A 156 -2.01 -25.35 -11.35
CA VAL A 156 -1.46 -26.48 -12.13
C VAL A 156 -0.37 -25.88 -13.00
N SER A 157 0.73 -25.47 -12.38
CA SER A 157 1.94 -25.21 -13.15
C SER A 157 2.29 -26.53 -13.83
N PRO A 158 2.36 -26.58 -15.17
CA PRO A 158 2.76 -27.80 -15.84
C PRO A 158 4.07 -28.24 -15.21
N SER A 159 4.11 -29.49 -14.75
CA SER A 159 5.32 -30.09 -14.20
C SER A 159 6.48 -29.80 -15.15
N ALA A 160 7.70 -29.68 -14.63
CA ALA A 160 8.89 -29.56 -15.46
C ALA A 160 8.95 -30.68 -16.54
N GLU A 161 8.32 -31.82 -16.30
CA GLU A 161 8.15 -32.90 -17.29
C GLU A 161 7.10 -32.56 -18.37
N GLN A 162 5.96 -31.94 -18.00
CA GLN A 162 4.92 -31.53 -18.96
C GLN A 162 5.43 -30.39 -19.87
N LEU A 163 6.19 -29.45 -19.33
CA LEU A 163 6.86 -28.40 -20.13
C LEU A 163 7.90 -28.99 -21.10
N LYS A 164 8.63 -30.04 -20.69
CA LYS A 164 9.57 -30.72 -21.59
C LYS A 164 8.84 -31.46 -22.70
N GLU A 165 7.75 -32.17 -22.38
CA GLU A 165 6.94 -32.88 -23.37
C GLU A 165 6.33 -31.92 -24.38
N GLU A 166 5.82 -30.77 -23.94
CA GLU A 166 5.25 -29.73 -24.82
C GLU A 166 6.33 -29.13 -25.74
N VAL A 167 7.51 -28.79 -25.20
CA VAL A 167 8.65 -28.28 -26.00
C VAL A 167 9.18 -29.33 -26.99
N ILE A 168 9.16 -30.62 -26.62
CA ILE A 168 9.55 -31.71 -27.53
C ILE A 168 8.51 -31.84 -28.65
N ALA A 169 7.22 -31.84 -28.33
CA ALA A 169 6.13 -31.94 -29.30
C ALA A 169 6.17 -30.78 -30.31
N GLU A 170 6.32 -29.54 -29.82
CA GLU A 170 6.44 -28.35 -30.68
C GLU A 170 7.68 -28.42 -31.59
N ARG A 171 8.78 -28.99 -31.09
CA ARG A 171 10.02 -29.13 -31.88
C ARG A 171 9.89 -30.21 -32.95
N GLU A 172 9.16 -31.29 -32.67
CA GLU A 172 8.85 -32.35 -33.64
C GLU A 172 7.86 -31.88 -34.71
N GLU A 173 6.84 -31.09 -34.33
CA GLU A 173 5.90 -30.47 -35.25
C GLU A 173 6.61 -29.47 -36.19
N ASN A 174 7.43 -28.58 -35.63
CA ASN A 174 8.22 -27.65 -36.44
C ASN A 174 9.22 -28.38 -37.36
N ALA A 175 9.85 -29.46 -36.89
CA ALA A 175 10.75 -30.25 -37.72
C ALA A 175 10.03 -30.99 -38.85
N SER A 176 8.78 -31.40 -38.65
CA SER A 176 7.97 -32.05 -39.69
C SER A 176 7.44 -31.04 -40.71
N LEU A 177 7.05 -29.83 -40.29
CA LEU A 177 6.70 -28.72 -41.18
C LEU A 177 7.88 -28.30 -42.08
N VAL A 178 9.08 -28.14 -41.50
CA VAL A 178 10.31 -27.81 -42.26
C VAL A 178 10.68 -28.93 -43.26
N ARG A 179 10.35 -30.18 -42.95
CA ARG A 179 10.61 -31.32 -43.85
C ARG A 179 9.61 -31.36 -45.02
N GLN A 180 8.38 -30.89 -44.79
CA GLN A 180 7.35 -30.77 -45.81
C GLN A 180 7.67 -29.61 -46.78
N GLU A 181 8.07 -28.45 -46.25
CA GLU A 181 8.47 -27.29 -47.06
C GLU A 181 9.71 -27.58 -47.94
N ASN A 182 10.70 -28.28 -47.40
CA ASN A 182 11.89 -28.68 -48.18
C ASN A 182 11.61 -29.80 -49.20
N GLY A 183 10.52 -30.56 -49.03
CA GLY A 183 10.10 -31.58 -49.99
C GLY A 183 9.37 -31.00 -51.20
N GLU A 184 8.64 -29.90 -51.02
CA GLU A 184 7.89 -29.23 -52.10
C GLU A 184 8.77 -28.31 -52.97
N SER A 185 9.89 -27.80 -52.45
CA SER A 185 10.80 -26.91 -53.21
C SER A 185 11.70 -27.64 -54.23
N ALA A 186 11.83 -28.98 -54.16
CA ALA A 186 12.64 -29.77 -55.09
C ALA A 186 11.87 -30.22 -56.36
N GLY A 187 10.61 -29.80 -56.51
CA GLY A 187 9.68 -30.33 -57.50
C GLY A 187 9.19 -29.33 -58.56
N ASP A 188 9.95 -28.31 -58.96
CA ASP A 188 9.61 -27.57 -60.18
C ASP A 188 10.85 -26.92 -60.83
N GLY A 189 11.29 -27.47 -61.96
CA GLY A 189 12.46 -26.93 -62.65
C GLY A 189 13.04 -27.81 -63.75
N HIS A 190 12.25 -28.17 -64.77
CA HIS A 190 12.75 -28.20 -66.15
C HIS A 190 11.60 -28.19 -67.17
N GLY A 191 11.26 -26.99 -67.62
CA GLY A 191 10.48 -26.76 -68.84
C GLY A 191 11.35 -26.88 -70.09
N ALA A 192 10.79 -27.60 -71.07
CA ALA A 192 10.94 -27.57 -72.52
C ALA A 192 12.05 -26.75 -73.22
N GLY A 193 12.67 -27.38 -74.22
CA GLY A 193 13.37 -26.77 -75.36
C GLY A 193 13.78 -27.88 -76.34
N ASP A 194 12.91 -28.35 -77.23
CA ASP A 194 12.51 -27.81 -78.55
C ASP A 194 13.44 -28.22 -79.70
N ALA A 195 12.81 -28.46 -80.86
CA ALA A 195 13.26 -29.25 -81.98
C ALA A 195 14.32 -28.58 -82.90
N ARG A 196 15.27 -29.36 -83.40
CA ARG A 196 15.56 -29.60 -84.84
C ARG A 196 16.83 -30.42 -85.05
#